data_AF-A0A075MRU8-F1
#
_entry.id   AF-A0A075MRU8-F1
#
_cell.length_a   1.000
_cell.length_b   1.000
_cell.length_c   1.000
_cell.angle_alpha   90.00
_cell.angle_beta   90.00
_cell.angle_gamma   90.00
#
_symmetry.space_group_name_H-M   'P 1'
#
loop_
_entity.id
_entity.type
_entity.pdbx_description
1 polymer ?
#
loop_
_entity_poly.entity_id
_entity_poly.type
_entity_poly.pdbx_seq_one_letter_code
_entity_poly.pdbx_strand_id
1 'polypeptide(L)'
;MKYDYLIVSENIDEASRADILVLRDFRRAKERLKKKAKGGGAGIEITVQQARKMDAIGVARWIVDAHDLYEFCQSSGFQFILSSGAGSPSEVVSGQSFDAMLKMTEIDPQKHWRELAGWLESRLERRVRLC
;
A
#
# COMPACT_ATOMS: atom_id res chain seq x y z
N MET A 1 -23.82 3.33 -16.70
CA MET A 1 -22.88 4.09 -15.84
C MET A 1 -21.50 3.47 -15.97
N LYS A 2 -20.49 4.24 -16.39
CA LYS A 2 -19.08 3.86 -16.22
C LYS A 2 -18.67 4.35 -14.83
N TYR A 3 -18.14 3.46 -14.00
CA TYR A 3 -17.55 3.83 -12.72
C TYR A 3 -16.04 3.84 -12.89
N ASP A 4 -15.37 4.84 -12.33
CA ASP A 4 -13.92 4.80 -12.21
C ASP A 4 -13.56 3.83 -11.09
N TYR A 5 -12.68 2.87 -11.40
CA TYR A 5 -12.25 1.85 -10.45
C TYR A 5 -10.75 1.57 -10.60
N LEU A 6 -10.14 1.17 -9.50
CA LEU A 6 -8.77 0.65 -9.46
C LEU A 6 -8.82 -0.87 -9.46
N ILE A 7 -7.89 -1.51 -10.17
CA ILE A 7 -7.73 -2.96 -10.17
C ILE A 7 -6.81 -3.34 -9.02
N VAL A 8 -7.32 -4.13 -8.08
CA VAL A 8 -6.56 -4.65 -6.94
C VAL A 8 -6.25 -6.13 -7.17
N SER A 9 -5.02 -6.55 -6.91
CA SER A 9 -4.64 -7.97 -6.92
C SER A 9 -3.78 -8.31 -5.70
N GLU A 10 -3.92 -9.53 -5.20
CA GLU A 10 -2.99 -10.11 -4.21
C GLU A 10 -1.90 -10.96 -4.91
N ASN A 11 -2.06 -11.21 -6.21
CA ASN A 11 -1.15 -12.03 -6.99
C ASN A 11 -0.06 -11.14 -7.62
N ILE A 12 1.15 -11.21 -7.08
CA ILE A 12 2.30 -10.47 -7.60
C ILE A 12 2.58 -10.77 -9.09
N ASP A 13 2.17 -11.93 -9.61
CA ASP A 13 2.33 -12.25 -11.03
C ASP A 13 1.44 -11.38 -11.92
N GLU A 14 0.34 -10.85 -11.38
CA GLU A 14 -0.59 -9.93 -12.03
C GLU A 14 -0.21 -8.45 -11.83
N ALA A 15 0.92 -8.14 -11.20
CA ALA A 15 1.36 -6.77 -10.93
C ALA A 15 1.43 -5.86 -12.19
N SER A 16 1.54 -6.43 -13.40
CA SER A 16 1.50 -5.64 -14.65
C SER A 16 0.10 -5.23 -15.09
N ARG A 17 -0.95 -5.79 -14.47
CA ARG A 17 -2.37 -5.55 -14.77
C ARG A 17 -3.14 -4.92 -13.62
N ALA A 18 -2.56 -4.91 -12.42
CA ALA A 18 -3.13 -4.30 -11.23
C ALA A 18 -2.66 -2.85 -11.07
N ASP A 19 -3.54 -1.98 -10.59
CA ASP A 19 -3.19 -0.65 -10.11
C ASP A 19 -2.64 -0.71 -8.69
N ILE A 20 -3.15 -1.63 -7.87
CA ILE A 20 -2.73 -1.86 -6.48
C ILE A 20 -2.41 -3.34 -6.29
N LEU A 21 -1.24 -3.62 -5.74
CA LEU A 21 -0.84 -4.94 -5.29
C LEU A 21 -0.86 -5.02 -3.77
N VAL A 22 -1.69 -5.90 -3.22
CA VAL A 22 -1.77 -6.13 -1.77
C VAL A 22 -0.75 -7.18 -1.37
N LEU A 23 0.14 -6.85 -0.45
CA LEU A 23 1.15 -7.76 0.05
C LEU A 23 0.76 -8.34 1.40
N ARG A 24 0.91 -9.67 1.52
CA ARG A 24 0.78 -10.40 2.79
C ARG A 24 2.12 -10.75 3.43
N ASP A 25 3.17 -10.84 2.62
CA ASP A 25 4.53 -11.12 3.07
C ASP A 25 5.50 -10.32 2.18
N PHE A 26 5.86 -9.13 2.65
CA PHE A 26 6.76 -8.24 1.91
C PHE A 26 8.14 -8.88 1.70
N ARG A 27 8.68 -9.59 2.69
CA ARG A 27 10.02 -10.19 2.61
C ARG A 27 10.11 -11.18 1.45
N ARG A 28 9.10 -12.04 1.29
CA ARG A 28 9.02 -12.96 0.15
C ARG A 28 8.74 -12.25 -1.16
N ALA A 29 7.95 -11.18 -1.13
CA ALA A 29 7.59 -10.41 -2.32
C ALA A 29 8.72 -9.52 -2.84
N LYS A 30 9.60 -9.00 -1.97
CA LYS A 30 10.63 -7.99 -2.28
C LYS A 30 11.52 -8.39 -3.45
N GLU A 31 12.05 -9.61 -3.45
CA GLU A 31 12.91 -10.10 -4.54
C GLU A 31 12.16 -10.32 -5.85
N ARG A 32 10.87 -10.66 -5.79
CA ARG A 32 10.01 -10.76 -6.98
C ARG A 32 9.63 -9.38 -7.51
N LEU A 33 9.37 -8.42 -6.62
CA LEU A 33 9.07 -7.03 -6.97
C LEU A 33 10.26 -6.33 -7.61
N LYS A 34 11.48 -6.52 -7.09
CA LYS A 34 12.71 -5.98 -7.70
C LYS A 34 12.90 -6.42 -9.16
N LYS A 35 12.48 -7.65 -9.50
CA LYS A 35 12.57 -8.19 -10.86
C LYS A 35 11.50 -7.63 -11.79
N LYS A 36 10.41 -7.09 -11.26
CA LYS A 36 9.38 -6.40 -12.04
C LYS A 36 9.78 -4.93 -12.15
N ALA A 37 10.11 -4.51 -13.37
CA ALA A 37 10.70 -3.20 -13.70
C ALA A 37 9.99 -2.01 -13.01
N LYS A 38 10.75 -0.91 -12.82
CA LYS A 38 10.37 0.40 -12.22
C LYS A 38 8.86 0.61 -12.21
N GLY A 39 8.32 0.83 -11.01
CA GLY A 39 7.00 0.41 -10.59
C GLY A 39 5.78 1.03 -11.26
N GLY A 40 5.77 1.34 -12.57
CA GLY A 40 4.60 1.64 -13.41
C GLY A 40 3.63 2.69 -12.88
N GLY A 41 4.01 3.41 -11.81
CA GLY A 41 3.16 4.06 -10.83
C GLY A 41 2.10 3.18 -10.14
N ALA A 42 2.24 1.86 -10.03
CA ALA A 42 1.35 1.01 -9.24
C ALA A 42 1.51 1.29 -7.73
N GLY A 43 0.46 1.00 -6.97
CA GLY A 43 0.45 1.04 -5.52
C GLY A 43 0.80 -0.31 -4.93
N ILE A 44 1.53 -0.30 -3.81
CA ILE A 44 1.76 -1.49 -2.99
C ILE A 44 1.07 -1.26 -1.65
N GLU A 45 0.11 -2.11 -1.34
CA GLU A 45 -0.68 -2.03 -0.11
C GLU A 45 -0.18 -3.01 0.94
N ILE A 46 -0.05 -2.50 2.17
CA ILE A 46 0.01 -3.29 3.40
C ILE A 46 -1.17 -2.91 4.30
N THR A 47 -1.72 -3.91 5.01
CA THR A 47 -2.93 -3.72 5.82
C THR A 47 -2.66 -3.89 7.31
N VAL A 48 -3.34 -3.09 8.12
CA VAL A 48 -3.31 -3.18 9.58
C VAL A 48 -3.98 -4.46 10.08
N GLN A 49 -4.95 -5.00 9.32
CA GLN A 49 -5.60 -6.27 9.63
C GLN A 49 -4.59 -7.42 9.84
N GLN A 50 -3.47 -7.42 9.10
CA GLN A 50 -2.40 -8.42 9.26
C GLN A 50 -1.75 -8.30 10.64
N ALA A 51 -1.39 -7.08 11.06
CA ALA A 51 -0.74 -6.83 12.34
C ALA A 51 -1.65 -7.15 13.55
N ARG A 52 -2.97 -6.96 13.43
CA ARG A 52 -3.93 -7.21 14.53
C ARG A 52 -3.95 -8.65 15.05
N LYS A 53 -3.55 -9.61 14.22
CA LYS A 53 -3.56 -11.05 14.56
C LYS A 53 -2.18 -11.56 15.01
N MET A 54 -1.19 -10.67 15.09
CA MET A 54 0.18 -11.01 15.46
C MET A 54 0.41 -10.87 16.96
N ASP A 55 1.39 -11.59 17.48
CA ASP A 55 1.94 -11.36 18.80
C ASP A 55 2.84 -10.10 18.79
N ALA A 56 3.33 -9.70 19.97
CA ALA A 56 4.17 -8.50 20.11
C ALA A 56 5.41 -8.54 19.19
N ILE A 57 6.02 -9.72 19.04
CA ILE A 57 7.19 -9.91 18.17
C ILE A 57 6.80 -9.74 16.70
N GLY A 58 5.66 -10.30 16.29
CA GLY A 58 5.14 -10.15 14.93
C GLY A 58 4.77 -8.70 14.61
N VAL A 59 4.16 -7.96 15.53
CA VAL A 59 3.88 -6.53 15.35
C VAL A 59 5.17 -5.72 15.18
N ALA A 60 6.19 -5.97 16.01
CA ALA A 60 7.48 -5.31 15.87
C ALA A 60 8.12 -5.58 14.50
N ARG A 61 8.04 -6.83 14.01
CA ARG A 61 8.51 -7.19 12.66
C ARG A 61 7.69 -6.51 11.57
N TRP A 62 6.37 -6.42 11.73
CA TRP A 62 5.49 -5.75 10.79
C TRP A 62 5.82 -4.26 10.65
N ILE A 63 6.16 -3.57 11.76
CA ILE A 63 6.60 -2.17 11.73
C ILE A 63 7.88 -2.02 10.89
N VAL A 64 8.88 -2.88 11.13
CA VAL A 64 10.13 -2.89 10.36
C VAL A 64 9.87 -3.17 8.87
N ASP A 65 9.04 -4.17 8.58
CA ASP A 65 8.71 -4.55 7.20
C ASP A 65 7.93 -3.44 6.48
N ALA A 66 7.06 -2.70 7.19
CA ALA A 66 6.33 -1.55 6.65
C ALA A 66 7.28 -0.38 6.32
N HIS A 67 8.25 -0.08 7.18
CA HIS A 67 9.28 0.93 6.90
C HIS A 67 10.14 0.53 5.70
N ASP A 68 10.68 -0.70 5.67
CA ASP A 68 11.48 -1.21 4.55
C ASP A 68 10.69 -1.20 3.22
N LEU A 69 9.39 -1.49 3.29
CA LEU A 69 8.51 -1.44 2.12
C LEU A 69 8.30 0.00 1.66
N TYR A 70 8.13 0.95 2.57
CA TYR A 70 8.04 2.37 2.24
C TYR A 70 9.31 2.84 1.53
N GLU A 71 10.50 2.58 2.06
CA GLU A 71 11.78 2.93 1.42
C GLU A 71 11.94 2.27 0.04
N PHE A 72 11.52 1.01 -0.07
CA PHE A 72 11.49 0.30 -1.35
C PHE A 72 10.58 1.00 -2.36
N CYS A 73 9.39 1.42 -1.94
CA CYS A 73 8.44 2.13 -2.80
C CYS A 73 9.03 3.46 -3.30
N GLN A 74 9.63 4.24 -2.40
CA GLN A 74 10.28 5.51 -2.72
C GLN A 74 11.43 5.35 -3.74
N SER A 75 12.28 4.34 -3.56
CA SER A 75 13.41 4.07 -4.46
C SER A 75 13.02 3.44 -5.80
N SER A 76 11.88 2.74 -5.85
CA SER A 76 11.45 1.96 -7.03
C SER A 76 10.31 2.60 -7.83
N GLY A 77 9.76 3.73 -7.36
CA GLY A 77 8.68 4.46 -8.03
C GLY A 77 7.29 3.84 -7.86
N PHE A 78 7.08 3.06 -6.80
CA PHE A 78 5.76 2.58 -6.40
C PHE A 78 5.12 3.57 -5.40
N GLN A 79 3.80 3.61 -5.35
CA GLN A 79 3.08 4.29 -4.27
C GLN A 79 2.97 3.34 -3.08
N PHE A 80 3.47 3.74 -1.91
CA PHE A 80 3.18 3.01 -0.67
C PHE A 80 1.74 3.31 -0.21
N ILE A 81 1.00 2.27 0.17
CA ILE A 81 -0.38 2.39 0.66
C ILE A 81 -0.48 1.66 2.00
N LEU A 82 -0.90 2.39 3.03
CA LEU A 82 -1.28 1.82 4.32
C LEU A 82 -2.80 1.89 4.46
N SER A 83 -3.45 0.75 4.68
CA SER A 83 -4.91 0.68 4.83
C SER A 83 -5.34 -0.20 5.99
N SER A 84 -6.63 -0.15 6.34
CA SER A 84 -7.16 -0.92 7.48
C SER A 84 -7.26 -2.40 7.15
N GLY A 85 -7.52 -2.76 5.89
CA GLY A 85 -7.95 -4.10 5.50
C GLY A 85 -9.26 -4.52 6.17
N ALA A 86 -10.12 -3.56 6.52
CA ALA A 86 -11.35 -3.83 7.25
C ALA A 86 -12.37 -4.58 6.38
N GLY A 87 -12.83 -5.75 6.84
CA GLY A 87 -13.96 -6.47 6.26
C GLY A 87 -15.31 -6.07 6.88
N SER A 88 -15.27 -5.31 7.98
CA SER A 88 -16.45 -4.84 8.71
C SER A 88 -16.21 -3.44 9.30
N PRO A 89 -17.27 -2.66 9.62
CA PRO A 89 -17.13 -1.34 10.22
C PRO A 89 -16.33 -1.33 11.55
N SER A 90 -16.39 -2.41 12.33
CA SER A 90 -15.63 -2.55 13.59
C SER A 90 -14.12 -2.71 13.39
N GLU A 91 -13.67 -3.04 12.18
CA GLU A 91 -12.25 -3.19 11.86
C GLU A 91 -11.64 -1.90 11.29
N VAL A 92 -12.46 -0.86 11.08
CA VAL A 92 -11.99 0.44 10.60
C VAL A 92 -11.05 1.07 11.63
N VAL A 93 -10.00 1.70 11.11
CA VAL A 93 -8.97 2.38 11.91
C VAL A 93 -9.12 3.87 11.68
N SER A 94 -9.07 4.66 12.76
CA SER A 94 -9.18 6.11 12.67
C SER A 94 -7.96 6.71 11.96
N GLY A 95 -8.13 7.88 11.33
CA GLY A 95 -7.00 8.62 10.72
C GLY A 95 -5.87 8.90 11.71
N GLN A 96 -6.20 9.31 12.94
CA GLN A 96 -5.21 9.55 14.00
C GLN A 96 -4.41 8.30 14.36
N SER A 97 -5.05 7.13 14.34
CA SER A 97 -4.37 5.86 14.57
C SER A 97 -3.42 5.52 13.42
N PHE A 98 -3.80 5.81 12.16
CA PHE A 98 -2.86 5.68 11.05
C PHE A 98 -1.69 6.65 11.15
N ASP A 99 -1.93 7.91 11.53
CA ASP A 99 -0.86 8.88 11.73
C ASP A 99 0.15 8.41 12.79
N ALA A 100 -0.33 7.79 13.87
CA ALA A 100 0.54 7.18 14.87
C ALA A 100 1.36 6.03 14.29
N MET A 101 0.75 5.13 13.51
CA MET A 101 1.46 4.02 12.87
C MET A 101 2.50 4.50 11.86
N LEU A 102 2.17 5.49 11.04
CA LEU A 102 3.10 6.10 10.09
C LEU A 102 4.31 6.70 10.81
N LYS A 103 4.09 7.41 11.93
CA LYS A 103 5.18 7.92 12.78
C LYS A 103 6.03 6.80 13.38
N MET A 104 5.42 5.70 13.82
CA MET A 104 6.16 4.53 14.33
C MET A 104 7.02 3.87 13.26
N THR A 105 6.61 3.96 12.00
CA THR A 105 7.41 3.53 10.84
C THR A 105 8.30 4.64 10.28
N GLU A 106 8.52 5.75 11.01
CA GLU A 106 9.34 6.88 10.58
C GLU A 106 8.89 7.57 9.26
N ILE A 107 7.59 7.48 8.96
CA ILE A 107 6.96 8.11 7.79
C ILE A 107 6.24 9.38 8.24
N ASP A 108 6.47 10.50 7.55
CA ASP A 108 5.71 11.74 7.78
C ASP A 108 4.25 11.58 7.32
N PRO A 109 3.25 11.65 8.23
CA PRO A 109 1.87 11.36 7.85
C PRO A 109 1.28 12.39 6.88
N GLN A 110 1.61 13.68 7.05
CA GLN A 110 1.04 14.73 6.20
C GLN A 110 1.51 14.62 4.76
N LYS A 111 2.81 14.37 4.57
CA LYS A 111 3.42 14.10 3.28
C LYS A 111 2.82 12.84 2.67
N HIS A 112 2.76 11.75 3.44
CA HIS A 112 2.21 10.47 2.97
C HIS A 112 0.78 10.62 2.42
N TRP A 113 -0.12 11.25 3.18
CA TRP A 113 -1.51 11.41 2.74
C TRP A 113 -1.65 12.32 1.53
N ARG A 114 -0.85 13.39 1.45
CA ARG A 114 -0.84 14.29 0.29
C ARG A 114 -0.37 13.58 -0.97
N GLU A 115 0.69 12.79 -0.87
CA GLU A 115 1.23 12.00 -1.98
C GLU A 115 0.23 10.94 -2.43
N LEU A 116 -0.38 10.21 -1.48
CA LEU A 116 -1.39 9.20 -1.79
C LEU A 116 -2.62 9.80 -2.47
N ALA A 117 -3.11 10.95 -2.00
CA ALA A 117 -4.24 11.64 -2.62
C ALA A 117 -3.95 12.04 -4.07
N GLY A 118 -2.81 12.69 -4.32
CA GLY A 118 -2.41 13.06 -5.68
C GLY A 118 -2.17 11.84 -6.57
N TRP A 119 -1.65 10.74 -6.02
CA TRP A 119 -1.50 9.48 -6.74
C TRP A 119 -2.86 8.89 -7.16
N LEU A 120 -3.83 8.83 -6.24
CA LEU A 120 -5.19 8.34 -6.50
C LEU A 120 -5.90 9.18 -7.58
N GLU A 121 -5.85 10.51 -7.48
CA GLU A 121 -6.41 11.43 -8.47
C GLU A 121 -5.82 11.18 -9.86
N SER A 122 -4.49 11.06 -9.96
CA SER A 122 -3.81 10.79 -11.23
C SER A 122 -4.22 9.45 -11.87
N ARG A 123 -4.59 8.45 -11.05
CA ARG A 123 -5.01 7.13 -11.52
C ARG A 123 -6.44 7.15 -12.04
N LEU A 124 -7.33 7.83 -11.34
CA LEU A 124 -8.72 7.99 -11.74
C LEU A 124 -8.81 8.79 -13.06
N GLU A 125 -8.06 9.90 -13.18
CA GLU A 125 -8.04 10.69 -14.42
C GLU A 125 -7.57 9.91 -15.65
N ARG A 126 -6.54 9.05 -15.52
CA ARG A 126 -6.05 8.24 -16.64
C ARG A 126 -7.10 7.29 -17.18
N ARG A 127 -7.98 6.75 -16.33
CA ARG A 127 -9.04 5.83 -16.76
C ARG A 127 -10.20 6.56 -17.43
N VAL A 128 -10.48 7.80 -17.04
CA VAL A 128 -11.44 8.67 -17.73
C VAL A 128 -10.98 8.97 -19.17
N ARG A 129 -9.67 9.18 -19.39
CA ARG A 129 -9.12 9.56 -20.71
C ARG A 129 -8.90 8.41 -21.71
N LEU A 130 -8.99 7.15 -21.29
CA LEU A 130 -8.86 5.97 -22.17
C LEU A 130 -10.18 5.55 -22.84
N CYS A 131 -11.18 6.43 -22.84
CA CYS A 131 -12.51 6.21 -23.41
C CYS A 131 -12.75 7.05 -24.66
#